data_AF-A0A532AJ45-F1
#
_entry.id   AF-A0A532AJ45-F1
#
_cell.length_a   1.000
_cell.length_b   1.000
_cell.length_c   1.000
_cell.angle_alpha   90.00
_cell.angle_beta   90.00
_cell.angle_gamma   90.00
#
_symmetry.space_group_name_H-M   'P 1'
#
loop_
_entity.id
_entity.type
_entity.pdbx_description
1 polymer ?
#
loop_
_entity_poly.entity_id
_entity_poly.type
_entity_poly.pdbx_seq_one_letter_code
_entity_poly.pdbx_strand_id
1 'polypeptide(L)'
;QFYQGPSFASALPRLKQTLANAHMGLRLYLAGTEGLIGQAMQAALEAGIDHTSIQTEHRGSMARRVQCVHCKGITENVTTQPATCSHCGLLLLVRDHYSRRLAAFQGVCINA
;
A
#
# COMPACT_ATOMS: atom_id res chain seq x y z
N GLN A 1 -13.60 -18.51 7.38
CA GLN A 1 -13.93 -17.91 8.70
C GLN A 1 -13.75 -16.41 8.61
N PHE A 2 -14.70 -15.64 9.15
CA PHE A 2 -14.59 -14.19 9.27
C PHE A 2 -13.63 -13.80 10.41
N TYR A 3 -12.87 -12.72 10.22
CA TYR A 3 -11.99 -12.14 11.23
C TYR A 3 -12.02 -10.62 11.11
N GLN A 4 -12.09 -9.95 12.25
CA GLN A 4 -12.00 -8.50 12.37
C GLN A 4 -10.91 -8.16 13.37
N GLY A 5 -9.93 -7.36 12.95
CA GLY A 5 -8.88 -6.82 13.81
C GLY A 5 -9.08 -5.31 14.02
N PRO A 6 -8.56 -4.73 15.12
CA PRO A 6 -8.63 -3.29 15.38
C PRO A 6 -7.81 -2.45 14.38
N SER A 7 -6.85 -3.06 13.68
CA SER A 7 -6.03 -2.40 12.65
C SER A 7 -5.54 -3.38 11.60
N PHE A 8 -5.08 -2.89 10.45
CA PHE A 8 -4.46 -3.75 9.44
C PHE A 8 -3.24 -4.51 9.99
N ALA A 9 -2.38 -3.83 10.76
CA ALA A 9 -1.21 -4.44 11.38
C ALA A 9 -1.57 -5.63 12.28
N SER A 10 -2.68 -5.53 13.04
CA SER A 10 -3.17 -6.64 13.87
C SER A 10 -3.69 -7.83 13.06
N ALA A 11 -4.24 -7.58 11.86
CA ALA A 11 -4.77 -8.61 10.98
C ALA A 11 -3.69 -9.27 10.10
N LEU A 12 -2.56 -8.61 9.89
CA LEU A 12 -1.53 -9.03 8.96
C LEU A 12 -0.95 -10.43 9.24
N PRO A 13 -0.65 -10.84 10.49
CA PRO A 13 -0.13 -12.19 10.76
C PRO A 13 -1.11 -13.29 10.34
N ARG A 14 -2.40 -13.09 10.65
CA ARG A 14 -3.45 -14.04 10.29
C ARG A 14 -3.69 -14.08 8.79
N LEU A 15 -3.64 -12.92 8.12
CA LEU A 15 -3.70 -12.86 6.66
C LEU A 15 -2.56 -13.68 6.04
N LYS A 16 -1.31 -13.45 6.46
CA LYS A 16 -0.15 -14.21 5.98
C LYS A 16 -0.31 -15.72 6.18
N GLN A 17 -0.75 -16.15 7.36
CA GLN A 17 -1.01 -17.57 7.64
C GLN A 17 -2.12 -18.14 6.75
N THR A 18 -3.18 -17.37 6.50
CA THR A 18 -4.29 -17.82 5.64
C THR A 18 -3.84 -18.01 4.20
N LEU A 19 -3.03 -17.08 3.68
CA LEU A 19 -2.50 -17.14 2.32
C LEU A 19 -1.48 -18.28 2.16
N ALA A 20 -0.64 -18.52 3.18
CA ALA A 20 0.34 -19.61 3.15
C ALA A 20 -0.28 -21.01 3.09
N ASN A 21 -1.49 -21.18 3.65
CA ASN A 21 -2.22 -22.45 3.61
C ASN A 21 -3.27 -22.51 2.50
N ALA A 22 -3.32 -21.50 1.62
CA ALA A 22 -4.29 -21.47 0.54
C ALA A 22 -3.93 -22.46 -0.57
N HIS A 23 -4.95 -23.00 -1.22
CA HIS A 23 -4.78 -23.93 -2.34
C HIS A 23 -4.64 -23.19 -3.68
N MET A 24 -4.07 -23.89 -4.67
CA MET A 24 -3.94 -23.39 -6.04
C MET A 24 -5.31 -22.99 -6.61
N GLY A 25 -5.37 -21.87 -7.33
CA GLY A 25 -6.62 -21.30 -7.86
C GLY A 25 -7.30 -20.27 -6.95
N LEU A 26 -6.71 -19.93 -5.79
CA LEU A 26 -7.18 -18.83 -4.95
C LEU A 26 -7.24 -17.51 -5.76
N ARG A 27 -8.37 -16.82 -5.67
CA ARG A 27 -8.54 -15.45 -6.16
C ARG A 27 -8.81 -14.52 -4.97
N LEU A 28 -8.17 -13.36 -4.96
CA LEU A 28 -8.29 -12.38 -3.90
C LEU A 28 -9.06 -11.16 -4.38
N TYR A 29 -9.92 -10.63 -3.51
CA TYR A 29 -10.58 -9.36 -3.68
C TYR A 29 -10.16 -8.43 -2.54
N LEU A 30 -9.56 -7.30 -2.86
CA LEU A 30 -9.07 -6.33 -1.88
C LEU A 30 -9.85 -5.02 -2.05
N ALA A 31 -10.55 -4.61 -1.00
CA ALA A 31 -11.29 -3.35 -1.00
C ALA A 31 -10.88 -2.48 0.19
N GLY A 32 -10.65 -1.19 -0.05
CA GLY A 32 -10.22 -0.24 0.98
C GLY A 32 -9.40 0.91 0.42
N THR A 33 -8.73 1.64 1.31
CA THR A 33 -7.84 2.73 0.89
C THR A 33 -6.67 2.18 0.09
N GLU A 34 -6.07 3.01 -0.78
CA GLU A 34 -4.90 2.60 -1.57
C GLU A 34 -3.78 2.00 -0.69
N GLY A 35 -3.59 2.57 0.50
CA GLY A 35 -2.63 2.08 1.47
C GLY A 35 -2.94 0.69 2.02
N LEU A 36 -4.20 0.40 2.31
CA LEU A 36 -4.63 -0.92 2.77
C LEU A 36 -4.51 -1.95 1.65
N ILE A 37 -5.02 -1.61 0.47
CA ILE A 37 -4.97 -2.50 -0.71
C ILE A 37 -3.52 -2.85 -1.03
N GLY A 38 -2.64 -1.86 -1.12
CA GLY A 38 -1.26 -2.11 -1.48
C GLY A 38 -0.50 -2.94 -0.44
N GLN A 39 -0.75 -2.74 0.86
CA GLN A 39 -0.16 -3.58 1.90
C GLN A 39 -0.67 -5.03 1.87
N ALA A 40 -1.96 -5.24 1.63
CA ALA A 40 -2.53 -6.58 1.49
C ALA A 40 -2.04 -7.27 0.20
N MET A 41 -1.94 -6.53 -0.90
CA MET A 41 -1.38 -7.02 -2.16
C MET A 41 0.08 -7.43 -2.02
N GLN A 42 0.89 -6.65 -1.31
CA GLN A 42 2.26 -7.03 -0.94
C GLN A 42 2.31 -8.39 -0.24
N ALA A 43 1.48 -8.60 0.80
CA ALA A 43 1.42 -9.88 1.51
C ALA A 43 0.97 -11.05 0.61
N ALA A 44 0.08 -10.81 -0.34
CA ALA A 44 -0.37 -11.81 -1.30
C ALA A 44 0.73 -12.19 -2.32
N LEU A 45 1.43 -11.20 -2.85
CA LEU A 45 2.56 -11.42 -3.76
C LEU A 45 3.71 -12.16 -3.05
N GLU A 46 4.00 -11.81 -1.78
CA GLU A 46 4.97 -12.54 -0.95
C GLU A 46 4.58 -14.02 -0.73
N ALA A 47 3.29 -14.32 -0.70
CA ALA A 47 2.77 -15.69 -0.60
C ALA A 47 2.73 -16.43 -1.96
N GLY A 48 3.21 -15.82 -3.04
CA GLY A 48 3.27 -16.44 -4.38
C GLY A 48 1.97 -16.37 -5.18
N ILE A 49 1.00 -15.55 -4.75
CA ILE A 49 -0.26 -15.38 -5.50
C ILE A 49 -0.01 -14.47 -6.70
N ASP A 50 -0.41 -14.92 -7.89
CA ASP A 50 -0.25 -14.11 -9.10
C ASP A 50 -1.15 -12.85 -9.08
N HIS A 51 -0.60 -11.75 -9.57
CA HIS A 51 -1.27 -10.45 -9.60
C HIS A 51 -2.59 -10.45 -10.38
N THR A 52 -2.73 -11.26 -11.43
CA THR A 52 -3.98 -11.35 -12.21
C THR A 52 -5.11 -12.04 -11.43
N SER A 53 -4.76 -12.74 -10.35
CA SER A 53 -5.71 -13.35 -9.44
C SER A 53 -6.17 -12.41 -8.34
N ILE A 54 -5.66 -11.16 -8.31
CA ILE A 54 -6.01 -10.14 -7.32
C ILE A 54 -6.83 -9.05 -8.01
N GLN A 55 -8.07 -8.87 -7.56
CA GLN A 55 -8.91 -7.74 -7.92
C GLN A 55 -8.91 -6.71 -6.81
N THR A 56 -8.90 -5.44 -7.18
CA THR A 56 -8.81 -4.33 -6.22
C THR A 56 -9.92 -3.32 -6.47
N GLU A 57 -10.58 -2.88 -5.41
CA GLU A 57 -11.57 -1.80 -5.44
C GLU A 57 -11.18 -0.73 -4.43
N HIS A 58 -10.83 0.46 -4.91
CA HIS A 58 -10.55 1.58 -4.02
C HIS A 58 -11.82 2.03 -3.28
N ARG A 59 -11.74 2.13 -1.95
CA ARG A 59 -12.81 2.61 -1.08
C ARG A 59 -12.26 3.47 0.05
N GLY A 60 -12.96 4.55 0.37
CA GLY A 60 -12.56 5.47 1.44
C GLY A 60 -11.76 6.66 0.91
N SER A 61 -10.80 7.13 1.70
CA SER A 61 -10.05 8.37 1.43
C SER A 61 -9.20 8.28 0.17
N MET A 62 -9.15 9.38 -0.59
CA MET A 62 -8.24 9.58 -1.74
C MET A 62 -6.83 10.01 -1.31
N ALA A 63 -6.53 9.98 -0.01
CA ALA A 63 -5.23 10.33 0.51
C ALA A 63 -4.19 9.28 0.09
N ARG A 64 -3.09 9.75 -0.49
CA ARG A 64 -2.04 8.92 -1.06
C ARG A 64 -0.98 8.60 -0.02
N ARG A 65 -0.36 7.43 -0.17
CA ARG A 65 0.94 7.11 0.46
C ARG A 65 2.06 7.55 -0.45
N VAL A 66 3.00 8.33 0.05
CA VAL A 66 4.07 8.91 -0.77
C VAL A 66 5.43 8.48 -0.24
N GLN A 67 6.21 7.77 -1.06
CA GLN A 67 7.60 7.48 -0.76
C GLN A 67 8.50 8.62 -1.24
N CYS A 68 9.27 9.19 -0.33
CA CYS A 68 10.31 10.16 -0.68
C CYS A 68 11.45 9.47 -1.44
N VAL A 69 11.80 9.95 -2.64
CA VAL A 69 12.93 9.39 -3.39
C VAL A 69 14.29 9.64 -2.72
N HIS A 70 14.40 10.67 -1.88
CA HIS A 70 15.62 11.03 -1.16
C HIS A 70 15.87 10.06 0.02
N CYS A 71 15.02 10.07 1.05
CA CYS A 71 15.24 9.26 2.26
C CYS A 71 14.54 7.90 2.26
N LYS A 72 13.75 7.58 1.23
CA LYS A 72 12.90 6.36 1.12
C LYS A 72 11.79 6.25 2.18
N GLY A 73 11.68 7.22 3.08
CA GLY A 73 10.59 7.31 4.06
C GLY A 73 9.22 7.49 3.40
N ILE A 74 8.19 6.91 4.03
CA ILE A 74 6.81 7.00 3.56
C ILE A 74 6.05 8.04 4.38
N THR A 75 5.48 9.03 3.70
CA THR A 75 4.48 9.95 4.26
C THR A 75 3.10 9.39 3.98
N GLU A 76 2.34 9.14 5.03
CA GLU A 76 0.96 8.66 4.97
C GLU A 76 -0.02 9.84 4.81
N ASN A 77 -1.24 9.55 4.34
CA ASN A 77 -2.36 10.50 4.30
C ASN A 77 -2.12 11.81 3.53
N VAL A 78 -1.35 11.77 2.44
CA VAL A 78 -1.08 12.94 1.60
C VAL A 78 -2.29 13.24 0.71
N THR A 79 -2.95 14.37 0.94
CA THR A 79 -4.13 14.81 0.16
C THR A 79 -3.83 15.97 -0.78
N THR A 80 -2.69 16.64 -0.59
CA THR A 80 -2.30 17.83 -1.35
C THR A 80 -0.95 17.65 -2.00
N GLN A 81 -0.70 18.48 -3.00
CA GLN A 81 0.59 18.60 -3.66
C GLN A 81 0.85 20.09 -3.88
N PRO A 82 2.03 20.62 -3.48
CA PRO A 82 3.17 19.94 -2.83
C PRO A 82 2.90 19.32 -1.44
N ALA A 83 3.70 18.32 -1.05
CA ALA A 83 3.61 17.66 0.26
C ALA A 83 4.96 17.57 0.97
N THR A 84 5.01 17.83 2.27
CA THR A 84 6.25 17.73 3.05
C THR A 84 6.54 16.29 3.46
N CYS A 85 7.78 15.84 3.27
CA CYS A 85 8.22 14.54 3.78
C CYS A 85 8.22 14.53 5.31
N SER A 86 7.49 13.61 5.94
CA SER A 86 7.46 13.47 7.41
C SER A 86 8.78 12.98 8.01
N HIS A 87 9.73 12.51 7.18
CA HIS A 87 11.01 11.95 7.62
C HIS A 87 12.18 12.93 7.45
N CYS A 88 12.29 13.59 6.29
CA CYS A 88 13.42 14.47 5.98
C CYS A 88 13.04 15.95 5.80
N GLY A 89 11.76 16.30 5.92
CA GLY A 89 11.30 17.70 5.82
C GLY A 89 11.33 18.31 4.42
N LEU A 90 11.82 17.61 3.41
CA LEU A 90 11.83 18.12 2.03
C LEU A 90 10.42 18.26 1.46
N LEU A 91 10.22 19.31 0.66
CA LEU A 91 8.99 19.53 -0.08
C LEU A 91 8.97 18.68 -1.36
N LEU A 92 7.94 17.84 -1.50
CA LEU A 92 7.85 16.82 -2.54
C LEU A 92 6.74 17.14 -3.56
N LEU A 93 7.08 16.96 -4.83
CA LEU A 93 6.13 16.77 -5.93
C LEU A 93 5.70 15.30 -5.93
N VAL A 94 4.41 15.05 -5.67
CA VAL A 94 3.83 13.71 -5.75
C VAL A 94 3.58 13.37 -7.22
N ARG A 95 4.31 12.39 -7.78
CA ARG A 95 4.08 11.93 -9.16
C ARG A 95 2.99 10.87 -9.17
N ASP A 96 2.27 10.76 -10.29
CA ASP A 96 1.30 9.67 -10.53
C ASP A 96 1.96 8.31 -10.81
N HIS A 97 3.25 8.14 -10.49
CA HIS A 97 3.92 6.84 -10.54
C HIS A 97 3.71 6.08 -9.23
N TYR A 98 2.76 5.14 -9.25
CA TYR A 98 2.52 4.21 -8.16
C TYR A 98 3.45 2.99 -8.22
N SER A 99 4.23 2.78 -7.15
CA SER A 99 5.02 1.55 -6.98
C SER A 99 4.16 0.48 -6.34
N ARG A 100 3.81 -0.56 -7.12
CA ARG A 100 3.10 -1.75 -6.61
C ARG A 100 3.87 -2.47 -5.52
N ARG A 101 5.20 -2.54 -5.64
CA ARG A 101 6.07 -3.17 -4.65
C ARG A 101 6.10 -2.40 -3.33
N LEU A 102 5.91 -1.09 -3.33
CA LEU A 102 6.01 -0.29 -2.10
C LEU A 102 4.64 0.17 -1.60
N ALA A 103 3.59 -0.09 -2.38
CA ALA A 103 2.25 0.40 -2.14
C ALA A 103 2.21 1.92 -1.91
N ALA A 104 2.97 2.68 -2.71
CA ALA A 104 3.15 4.11 -2.54
C ALA A 104 3.48 4.82 -3.87
N PHE A 105 3.03 6.07 -4.00
CA PHE A 105 3.42 7.00 -5.05
C PHE A 105 4.82 7.57 -4.81
N GLN A 106 5.52 7.94 -5.87
CA GLN A 106 6.84 8.56 -5.75
C GLN A 106 6.73 10.07 -5.48
N GLY A 107 7.36 10.53 -4.41
CA GLY A 107 7.56 11.94 -4.10
C GLY A 107 8.99 12.37 -4.42
N VAL A 108 9.15 13.30 -5.37
CA VAL A 108 10.44 13.85 -5.78
C VAL A 108 10.63 15.25 -5.20
N CYS A 109 11.86 15.64 -4.86
CA CYS A 109 12.12 17.00 -4.37
C CYS A 109 11.72 18.04 -5.43
N ILE A 110 11.01 19.09 -5.03
CA ILE A 110 10.61 20.19 -5.94
C ILE A 110 11.80 21.09 -6.26
N ASN A 111 12.69 21.29 -5.29
CA ASN A 111 13.82 22.20 -5.39
C ASN A 111 15.12 21.44 -5.60
N ALA A 112 15.07 20.37 -6.41
CA ALA A 112 16.24 19.58 -6.76
C ALA A 112 17.21 20.38 -7.63
#